data_AF-X1KQ00-F1
#
_entry.id   AF-X1KQ00-F1
#
_cell.length_a   1.000
_cell.length_b   1.000
_cell.length_c   1.000
_cell.angle_alpha   90.00
_cell.angle_beta   90.00
_cell.angle_gamma   90.00
#
_symmetry.space_group_name_H-M   'P 1'
#
loop_
_entity.id
_entity.type
_entity.pdbx_description
1 polymer ?
#
loop_
_entity_poly.entity_id
_entity_poly.type
_entity_poly.pdbx_seq_one_letter_code
_entity_poly.pdbx_strand_id
1 'polypeptide(L)' 'MGKIWKEEEKLELWLKIEILVCQAWAELGEIPQEAVKKIERNAAFDINRIKKIEEKVKHDLIAFLTSVADAIYSPYSVQ' A
#
# COMPACT_ATOMS: atom_id res chain seq x y z
N MET A 1 20.55 -17.25 1.85
CA MET A 1 19.93 -16.13 2.59
C MET A 1 19.67 -15.02 1.59
N GLY A 2 18.44 -14.52 1.39
CA GLY A 2 18.29 -13.43 0.43
C GLY A 2 16.88 -12.98 0.08
N LYS A 3 15.90 -13.89 -0.06
CA LYS A 3 14.54 -13.50 -0.51
C LYS A 3 13.82 -12.62 0.52
N ILE A 4 13.76 -13.05 1.78
CA ILE A 4 13.06 -12.33 2.88
C ILE A 4 13.57 -10.89 3.08
N TRP A 5 14.82 -10.61 2.71
CA TRP A 5 15.45 -9.29 2.88
C TRP A 5 15.37 -8.41 1.63
N LYS A 6 14.64 -8.85 0.59
CA LYS A 6 14.39 -8.05 -0.60
C LYS A 6 13.42 -6.92 -0.29
N GLU A 7 13.61 -5.79 -0.97
CA GLU A 7 12.74 -4.62 -0.86
C GLU A 7 11.31 -4.96 -1.27
N GLU A 8 11.15 -5.77 -2.31
CA GLU A 8 9.85 -6.27 -2.77
C GLU A 8 9.10 -6.99 -1.63
N GLU A 9 9.76 -7.93 -0.93
CA GLU A 9 9.12 -8.69 0.14
C GLU A 9 8.77 -7.81 1.36
N LYS A 10 9.60 -6.79 1.65
CA LYS A 10 9.28 -5.79 2.68
C LYS A 10 7.97 -5.08 2.35
N LEU A 11 7.83 -4.60 1.11
CA LEU A 11 6.68 -3.82 0.67
C LEU A 11 5.40 -4.68 0.54
N GLU A 12 5.53 -5.94 0.09
CA GLU A 12 4.43 -6.91 0.11
C GLU A 12 3.91 -7.18 1.53
N LEU A 13 4.82 -7.32 2.50
CA LEU A 13 4.44 -7.49 3.91
C LEU A 13 3.77 -6.24 4.47
N TRP A 14 4.26 -5.05 4.14
CA TRP A 14 3.60 -3.79 4.54
C TRP A 14 2.19 -3.69 3.95
N LEU A 15 2.02 -3.97 2.66
CA LEU A 15 0.70 -3.97 2.02
C LEU A 15 -0.27 -4.90 2.74
N LYS A 16 0.17 -6.12 3.05
CA LYS A 16 -0.63 -7.08 3.80
C LYS A 16 -1.02 -6.57 5.18
N ILE A 17 -0.08 -5.97 5.92
CA ILE A 17 -0.34 -5.41 7.25
C ILE A 17 -1.37 -4.28 7.15
N GLU A 18 -1.21 -3.34 6.22
CA GLU A 18 -2.12 -2.21 6.06
C GLU A 18 -3.55 -2.64 5.69
N ILE A 19 -3.70 -3.66 4.84
CA ILE A 19 -5.02 -4.22 4.51
C ILE A 19 -5.67 -4.85 5.75
N LEU A 20 -4.90 -5.61 6.55
CA LEU A 20 -5.39 -6.21 7.80
C LEU A 20 -5.82 -5.14 8.82
N VAL A 21 -5.09 -4.03 8.90
CA VAL A 21 -5.47 -2.89 9.76
C VAL A 21 -6.79 -2.29 9.29
N CYS A 22 -6.96 -2.07 7.98
CA CYS A 22 -8.23 -1.56 7.44
C CYS A 22 -9.40 -2.50 7.70
N GLN A 23 -9.21 -3.83 7.57
CA GLN A 23 -10.23 -4.82 7.91
C GLN A 23 -10.64 -4.73 9.39
N ALA A 24 -9.67 -4.69 10.30
CA ALA A 24 -9.93 -4.55 11.73
C ALA A 24 -10.67 -3.25 12.07
N TRP A 25 -10.30 -2.13 11.42
CA TRP A 25 -10.99 -0.86 11.60
C TRP A 25 -12.45 -0.91 11.11
N ALA A 26 -12.72 -1.62 10.02
CA ALA A 26 -14.09 -1.80 9.53
C ALA A 26 -14.91 -2.72 10.44
N GLU A 27 -14.30 -3.74 11.05
CA GLU A 27 -14.94 -4.58 12.07
C GLU A 27 -15.31 -3.77 13.33
N LEU A 28 -14.48 -2.80 13.71
CA LEU A 28 -14.75 -1.86 14.81
C LEU A 28 -15.76 -0.75 14.44
N GLY A 29 -16.11 -0.61 13.17
CA GLY A 29 -17.03 0.42 12.68
C GLY A 29 -16.41 1.80 12.47
N GLU A 30 -15.08 1.92 12.51
CA GLU A 30 -14.35 3.18 12.30
C GLU A 30 -14.33 3.60 10.81
N ILE A 31 -14.40 2.64 9.90
CA ILE A 31 -14.49 2.88 8.45
C ILE A 31 -15.58 2.00 7.80
N PRO A 32 -16.17 2.43 6.66
CA PRO A 32 -17.15 1.62 5.94
C PRO A 32 -16.57 0.32 5.38
N GLN A 33 -17.35 -0.77 5.44
CA GLN A 33 -16.98 -2.06 4.86
C GLN A 33 -16.75 -2.00 3.34
N GLU A 34 -17.46 -1.10 2.65
CA GLU A 34 -17.28 -0.83 1.22
C GLU A 34 -15.88 -0.26 0.91
N ALA A 35 -15.31 0.51 1.83
CA ALA A 35 -13.96 1.06 1.66
C ALA A 35 -12.92 -0.07 1.67
N VAL A 36 -13.04 -1.02 2.59
CA VAL A 36 -12.15 -2.20 2.66
C VAL A 36 -12.26 -3.04 1.40
N LYS A 37 -13.48 -3.31 0.90
CA LYS A 37 -13.67 -4.04 -0.36
C LYS A 37 -13.00 -3.36 -1.55
N LYS A 38 -12.98 -2.02 -1.57
CA LYS A 38 -12.27 -1.26 -2.61
C LYS A 38 -10.75 -1.39 -2.46
N ILE A 39 -10.24 -1.30 -1.23
CA ILE A 39 -8.82 -1.48 -0.91
C ILE A 39 -8.37 -2.87 -1.34
N GLU A 40 -9.03 -3.94 -0.90
CA GLU A 40 -8.65 -5.33 -1.24
C GLU A 40 -8.58 -5.61 -2.74
N ARG A 41 -9.43 -4.96 -3.54
CA ARG A 41 -9.47 -5.15 -5.00
C ARG A 41 -8.36 -4.41 -5.74
N ASN A 42 -7.99 -3.24 -5.24
CA ASN A 42 -7.15 -2.29 -6.00
C ASN A 42 -5.80 -2.02 -5.35
N ALA A 43 -5.58 -2.40 -4.10
CA ALA A 43 -4.36 -2.13 -3.37
C ALA A 43 -3.19 -2.85 -4.04
N ALA A 44 -2.28 -2.05 -4.59
CA ALA A 44 -1.07 -2.46 -5.25
C ALA A 44 -0.05 -1.34 -5.09
N PHE A 45 1.21 -1.61 -5.39
CA PHE A 45 2.26 -0.59 -5.37
C PHE A 45 3.21 -0.77 -6.56
N ASP A 46 3.86 0.33 -6.95
CA ASP A 46 4.99 0.34 -7.87
C ASP A 46 6.24 0.87 -7.15
N ILE A 47 7.32 0.09 -7.20
CA ILE A 47 8.62 0.40 -6.57
C ILE A 47 9.27 1.62 -7.22
N ASN A 48 9.16 1.80 -8.53
CA ASN A 48 9.72 2.96 -9.21
C ASN A 48 8.99 4.24 -8.80
N ARG A 49 7.65 4.17 -8.69
CA ARG A 49 6.83 5.25 -8.15
C ARG A 49 7.21 5.58 -6.71
N ILE A 50 7.40 4.56 -5.86
CA ILE A 50 7.83 4.74 -4.47
C ILE A 50 9.16 5.49 -4.42
N LYS A 51 10.19 5.03 -5.14
CA LYS A 51 11.51 5.66 -5.18
C LYS A 51 11.44 7.13 -5.61
N LYS A 52 10.62 7.43 -6.64
CA LYS A 52 10.40 8.81 -7.11
C LYS A 52 9.71 9.71 -6.08
N ILE A 53 8.79 9.17 -5.27
CA ILE A 53 8.15 9.93 -4.19
C ILE A 53 9.12 10.11 -3.03
N GLU A 54 9.83 9.05 -2.66
CA GLU A 54 10.83 9.03 -1.59
C GLU A 54 11.95 10.06 -1.82
N GLU A 55 12.38 10.26 -3.06
CA GLU A 55 13.33 11.31 -3.42
C GLU A 55 12.89 12.71 -2.95
N LYS A 56 11.58 12.97 -2.91
CA LYS A 56 10.99 14.25 -2.49
C LYS A 56 10.67 14.28 -1.00
N VAL A 57 10.01 13.24 -0.48
CA VAL A 57 9.51 13.22 0.90
C VAL A 57 10.55 12.74 1.91
N LYS A 58 11.64 12.12 1.43
CA LYS A 58 12.73 11.55 2.24
C LYS A 58 12.25 10.58 3.33
N HIS A 59 11.15 9.86 3.04
CA HIS A 59 10.52 8.92 3.95
C HIS A 59 9.87 7.77 3.16
N ASP A 60 10.33 6.54 3.39
CA ASP A 60 9.94 5.35 2.63
C ASP A 60 8.48 4.93 2.87
N LEU A 61 8.00 4.94 4.12
CA LEU A 61 6.61 4.59 4.44
C LEU A 61 5.59 5.56 3.82
N ILE A 62 5.85 6.87 3.87
CA ILE A 62 4.99 7.87 3.23
C ILE A 62 4.97 7.67 1.71
N ALA A 63 6.14 7.40 1.11
CA ALA A 63 6.24 7.11 -0.31
C ALA A 63 5.46 5.85 -0.71
N PHE A 64 5.55 4.79 0.10
CA PHE A 64 4.79 3.56 -0.05
C PHE A 64 3.28 3.80 0.02
N LEU A 65 2.79 4.41 1.11
CA LEU A 65 1.36 4.67 1.29
C LEU A 65 0.79 5.57 0.20
N THR A 66 1.59 6.51 -0.31
CA THR A 66 1.20 7.36 -1.44
C THR A 66 1.06 6.55 -2.73
N SER A 67 1.98 5.61 -3.01
CA SER A 67 1.90 4.70 -4.17
C SER A 67 0.67 3.79 -4.09
N VAL A 68 0.36 3.26 -2.89
CA VAL A 68 -0.83 2.44 -2.66
C VAL A 68 -2.12 3.25 -2.83
N ALA A 69 -2.16 4.49 -2.32
CA ALA A 69 -3.28 5.38 -2.51
C ALA A 69 -3.52 5.68 -4.00
N ASP A 70 -2.46 5.98 -4.77
CA ASP A 70 -2.52 6.18 -6.21
C ASP A 70 -3.23 4.99 -6.89
N ALA A 71 -2.86 3.75 -6.56
CA ALA A 71 -3.48 2.53 -7.09
C ALA A 71 -4.99 2.41 -6.76
N ILE A 72 -5.39 2.77 -5.54
CA ILE A 72 -6.79 2.67 -5.08
C ILE A 72 -7.68 3.73 -5.77
N TYR A 73 -7.17 4.94 -5.98
CA TYR A 73 -7.91 6.04 -6.59
C TYR A 73 -7.87 6.02 -8.13
N SER A 74 -6.78 5.55 -8.71
CA SER A 74 -6.55 5.48 -10.16
C SER A 74 -5.91 4.13 -10.50
N PRO A 75 -6.69 3.06 -10.72
CA PRO A 75 -6.16 1.71 -10.98
C PRO A 75 -5.28 1.60 -12.25
N TYR A 76 -5.21 2.65 -13.06
CA TYR A 76 -4.34 2.75 -14.24
C TYR A 76 -2.96 3.38 -13.97
N SER A 77 -2.69 3.85 -12.74
CA SER A 77 -1.41 4.52 -12.42
C SER A 77 -0.29 3.57 -11.98
N VAL A 78 -0.58 2.27 -11.88
CA VAL A 78 0.40 1.21 -11.60
C VAL A 78 0.67 0.49 -12.93
N GLN A 79 1.66 0.97 -13.70
CA GLN A 79 2.15 0.34 -14.92
C GLN A 79 3.68 0.27 -14.89
#